data_AF-A0A4P5UZQ2-F1
#
_entry.id   AF-A0A4P5UZQ2-F1
#
_cell.length_a   1.000
_cell.length_b   1.000
_cell.length_c   1.000
_cell.angle_alpha   90.00
_cell.angle_beta   90.00
_cell.angle_gamma   90.00
#
_symmetry.space_group_name_H-M   'P 1'
#
loop_
_entity.id
_entity.type
_entity.pdbx_description
1 polymer ?
#
loop_
_entity_poly.entity_id
_entity_poly.type
_entity_poly.pdbx_seq_one_letter_code
_entity_poly.pdbx_strand_id
1 'polypeptide(L)'
;MSKLSISWFYTSPGDNAHRVAERVRQALWTSGLTDLWLDGTSTSAPYKLTGNYEGRMLELDWTPTEWLRMRAQSAPPRLIAQMSWMLGFKPGIHYTDNSGHQVWEWVRGDNTARWMEISGNPTYLSPARLPVK
;
A
#
# COMPACT_ATOMS: atom_id res chain seq x y z
N MET A 1 -5.33 17.68 9.29
CA MET A 1 -5.27 16.21 9.44
C MET A 1 -5.03 15.88 10.89
N SER A 2 -5.81 14.98 11.50
CA SER A 2 -5.45 14.47 12.83
C SER A 2 -4.27 13.52 12.68
N LYS A 3 -3.25 13.60 13.54
CA LYS A 3 -2.07 12.71 13.54
C LYS A 3 -2.44 11.21 13.65
N LEU A 4 -3.70 10.90 13.97
CA LEU A 4 -4.21 9.55 14.16
C LEU A 4 -4.35 8.77 12.85
N SER A 5 -4.70 9.44 11.74
CA SER A 5 -5.08 8.76 10.49
C SER A 5 -3.92 8.08 9.74
N ILE A 6 -2.67 8.46 9.99
CA ILE A 6 -1.49 7.81 9.38
C ILE A 6 -0.58 7.10 10.39
N SER A 7 -0.91 7.16 11.68
CA SER A 7 -0.06 6.57 12.73
C SER A 7 0.32 5.10 12.47
N TRP A 8 -0.55 4.33 11.82
CA TRP A 8 -0.32 2.93 11.45
C TRP A 8 0.83 2.69 10.46
N PHE A 9 1.22 3.72 9.69
CA PHE A 9 2.38 3.66 8.80
C PHE A 9 3.67 4.09 9.50
N TYR A 10 3.63 5.01 10.47
CA TYR A 10 4.85 5.53 11.13
C TYR A 10 5.20 4.85 12.45
N THR A 11 4.31 4.04 13.00
CA THR A 11 4.50 3.34 14.27
C THR A 11 4.01 1.90 14.13
N SER A 12 4.40 1.02 15.06
CA SER A 12 3.80 -0.31 15.13
C SER A 12 2.27 -0.18 15.31
N PRO A 13 1.46 -0.67 14.36
CA PRO A 13 0.00 -0.60 14.44
C PRO A 13 -0.59 -1.53 15.50
N GLY A 14 0.21 -2.45 16.05
CA GLY A 14 -0.18 -3.41 17.08
C GLY A 14 0.38 -4.81 16.85
N ASP A 15 0.02 -5.72 17.75
CA ASP A 15 0.37 -7.16 17.78
C ASP A 15 -0.83 -8.07 17.46
N ASN A 16 -2.00 -7.49 17.22
CA ASN A 16 -3.23 -8.20 16.91
C ASN A 16 -3.72 -7.84 15.51
N ALA A 17 -3.77 -8.81 14.60
CA ALA A 17 -4.07 -8.60 13.19
C ALA A 17 -5.45 -7.93 12.96
N HIS A 18 -6.46 -8.30 13.75
CA HIS A 18 -7.79 -7.70 13.66
C HIS A 18 -7.77 -6.21 14.07
N ARG A 19 -7.07 -5.88 15.16
CA ARG A 19 -6.92 -4.48 15.61
C ARG A 19 -6.11 -3.64 14.63
N VAL A 20 -5.06 -4.22 14.02
CA VAL A 20 -4.29 -3.58 12.97
C VAL A 20 -5.19 -3.27 11.77
N ALA A 21 -5.96 -4.25 11.30
CA ALA A 21 -6.89 -4.07 10.19
C ALA A 21 -7.94 -2.99 10.48
N GLU A 22 -8.55 -3.03 11.67
CA GLU A 22 -9.53 -2.02 12.09
C GLU A 22 -8.95 -0.60 12.07
N ARG A 23 -7.75 -0.42 12.62
CA ARG A 23 -7.08 0.89 12.64
C ARG A 23 -6.82 1.42 11.24
N VAL A 24 -6.37 0.55 10.33
CA VAL A 24 -6.10 0.94 8.93
C VAL A 24 -7.40 1.22 8.18
N ARG A 25 -8.46 0.42 8.37
CA ARG A 25 -9.78 0.69 7.78
C ARG A 25 -10.33 2.03 8.22
N GLN A 26 -10.34 2.32 9.52
CA GLN A 26 -10.83 3.61 10.04
C GLN A 26 -10.06 4.80 9.44
N ALA A 27 -8.74 4.68 9.29
CA ALA A 27 -7.91 5.68 8.61
C ALA A 27 -8.32 5.88 7.13
N LEU A 28 -8.44 4.79 6.38
CA LEU A 28 -8.81 4.81 4.96
C LEU A 28 -10.23 5.34 4.74
N TRP A 29 -11.19 4.94 5.58
CA TRP A 29 -12.56 5.46 5.56
C TRP A 29 -12.61 6.95 5.85
N THR A 30 -11.88 7.42 6.86
CA THR A 30 -11.79 8.86 7.18
C THR A 30 -11.17 9.66 6.04
N SER A 31 -10.32 9.02 5.22
CA SER A 31 -9.74 9.61 4.01
C SER A 31 -10.72 9.65 2.81
N GLY A 32 -11.86 8.98 2.91
CA GLY A 32 -12.89 8.94 1.86
C GLY A 32 -12.91 7.66 1.01
N LEU A 33 -12.15 6.63 1.37
CA LEU A 33 -12.21 5.30 0.73
C LEU A 33 -13.27 4.43 1.41
N THR A 34 -14.53 4.89 1.44
CA THR A 34 -15.59 4.29 2.27
C THR A 34 -16.04 2.89 1.85
N ASP A 35 -15.89 2.53 0.57
CA ASP A 35 -16.26 1.21 0.02
C ASP A 35 -15.11 0.19 0.11
N LEU A 36 -14.34 0.29 1.20
CA LEU A 36 -13.15 -0.52 1.46
C LEU A 36 -13.41 -1.47 2.64
N TRP A 37 -13.07 -2.74 2.46
CA TRP A 37 -12.99 -3.68 3.56
C TRP A 37 -11.68 -4.47 3.49
N LEU A 38 -10.97 -4.53 4.61
CA LEU A 38 -9.67 -5.20 4.74
C LEU A 38 -9.63 -6.01 6.03
N ASP A 39 -9.08 -7.21 5.93
CA ASP A 39 -8.83 -8.12 7.05
C ASP A 39 -7.33 -8.34 7.23
N GLY A 40 -6.91 -8.47 8.49
CA GLY A 40 -5.50 -8.60 8.84
C GLY A 40 -5.03 -10.04 8.78
N THR A 41 -3.90 -10.27 8.09
CA THR A 41 -3.32 -11.60 7.92
C THR A 41 -1.95 -11.75 8.58
N SER A 42 -1.39 -10.66 9.14
CA SER A 42 -0.11 -10.66 9.86
C SER A 42 -0.19 -9.85 11.16
N THR A 43 0.56 -10.27 12.17
CA THR A 43 0.71 -9.62 13.49
C THR A 43 2.05 -8.89 13.66
N SER A 44 2.95 -8.98 12.68
CA SER A 44 4.28 -8.34 12.70
C SER A 44 4.66 -7.78 11.34
N ALA A 45 5.63 -6.87 11.29
CA ALA A 45 6.14 -6.33 10.04
C ALA A 45 6.84 -7.42 9.19
N PRO A 46 6.67 -7.44 7.86
CA PRO A 46 5.71 -6.63 7.09
C PRO A 46 4.26 -6.98 7.46
N TYR A 47 3.48 -5.96 7.80
CA TYR A 47 2.07 -6.12 8.08
C TYR A 47 1.36 -6.36 6.75
N LYS A 48 0.35 -7.24 6.76
CA LYS A 48 -0.41 -7.57 5.57
C LYS A 48 -1.90 -7.52 5.85
N LEU A 49 -2.61 -6.80 4.99
CA LEU A 49 -4.06 -6.76 4.93
C LEU A 49 -4.55 -7.21 3.56
N THR A 50 -5.67 -7.90 3.52
CA THR A 50 -6.29 -8.39 2.28
C THR A 50 -7.79 -8.13 2.31
N GLY A 51 -8.39 -7.80 1.18
CA GLY A 51 -9.83 -7.64 1.08
C GLY A 51 -10.23 -7.04 -0.26
N ASN A 52 -11.11 -6.05 -0.23
CA ASN A 52 -11.66 -5.44 -1.44
C ASN A 52 -11.88 -3.94 -1.32
N TYR A 53 -11.87 -3.27 -2.47
CA TYR A 53 -12.28 -1.88 -2.64
C TYR A 53 -13.10 -1.78 -3.94
N GLU A 54 -14.31 -1.22 -3.86
CA GLU A 54 -15.23 -1.12 -5.01
C GLU A 54 -15.49 -2.49 -5.68
N GLY A 55 -15.61 -3.55 -4.86
CA GLY A 55 -15.82 -4.92 -5.33
C GLY A 55 -14.61 -5.58 -6.00
N ARG A 56 -13.42 -4.95 -5.98
CA ARG A 56 -12.19 -5.48 -6.57
C ARG A 56 -11.19 -5.85 -5.49
N MET A 57 -10.41 -6.91 -5.74
CA MET A 57 -9.38 -7.35 -4.80
C MET A 57 -8.38 -6.23 -4.50
N LEU A 58 -8.08 -6.05 -3.22
CA LEU A 58 -7.07 -5.13 -2.71
C LEU A 58 -6.24 -5.81 -1.61
N GLU A 59 -4.92 -5.71 -1.71
CA GLU A 59 -3.99 -6.10 -0.67
C GLU A 59 -3.07 -4.92 -0.35
N LEU A 60 -2.73 -4.79 0.93
CA LEU A 60 -1.74 -3.84 1.43
C LEU A 60 -0.69 -4.61 2.22
N ASP A 61 0.58 -4.39 1.89
CA ASP A 61 1.72 -4.84 2.66
C ASP A 61 2.64 -3.66 2.99
N TRP A 62 3.11 -3.56 4.23
CA TRP A 62 4.00 -2.46 4.62
C TRP A 62 4.92 -2.80 5.78
N THR A 63 6.08 -2.15 5.77
CA THR A 63 6.96 -2.04 6.94
C THR A 63 6.88 -0.60 7.45
N PRO A 64 6.57 -0.38 8.75
CA PRO A 64 6.44 0.97 9.29
C PRO A 64 7.66 1.84 9.00
N THR A 65 7.42 3.10 8.65
CA THR A 65 8.43 4.14 8.31
C THR A 65 9.27 3.89 7.05
N GLU A 66 9.21 2.69 6.47
CA GLU A 66 10.06 2.31 5.35
C GLU A 66 9.31 2.33 4.02
N TRP A 67 8.29 1.47 3.86
CA TRP A 67 7.61 1.30 2.59
C TRP A 67 6.20 0.75 2.76
N LEU A 68 5.35 1.03 1.78
CA LEU A 68 4.04 0.42 1.60
C LEU A 68 3.89 -0.03 0.16
N ARG A 69 3.41 -1.25 -0.05
CA ARG A 69 3.00 -1.81 -1.32
C ARG A 69 1.50 -2.04 -1.29
N MET A 70 0.86 -1.68 -2.39
CA MET A 70 -0.54 -1.93 -2.66
C MET A 70 -0.64 -2.79 -3.91
N ARG A 71 -1.34 -3.92 -3.81
CA ARG A 71 -1.62 -4.83 -4.92
C ARG A 71 -3.12 -4.88 -5.14
N ALA A 72 -3.57 -4.54 -6.35
CA ALA A 72 -4.98 -4.45 -6.66
C ALA A 72 -5.29 -5.09 -8.01
N GLN A 73 -6.46 -5.71 -8.12
CA GLN A 73 -6.94 -6.20 -9.41
C GLN A 73 -7.10 -5.06 -10.42
N SER A 74 -7.56 -3.90 -9.93
CA SER A 74 -7.51 -2.64 -10.66
C SER A 74 -7.41 -1.51 -9.64
N ALA A 75 -6.44 -0.62 -9.79
CA ALA A 75 -6.23 0.53 -8.92
C ALA A 75 -6.78 1.79 -9.61
N PRO A 76 -8.01 2.23 -9.30
CA PRO A 76 -8.52 3.48 -9.88
C PRO A 76 -7.63 4.65 -9.44
N PRO A 77 -7.45 5.70 -10.29
CA PRO A 77 -6.57 6.83 -9.97
C PRO A 77 -6.84 7.48 -8.60
N ARG A 78 -8.12 7.50 -8.18
CA ARG A 78 -8.54 7.99 -6.86
C ARG A 78 -7.91 7.22 -5.70
N LEU A 79 -7.79 5.89 -5.80
CA LEU A 79 -7.19 5.06 -4.75
C LEU A 79 -5.72 5.43 -4.55
N ILE A 80 -4.96 5.53 -5.65
CA ILE A 80 -3.53 5.88 -5.63
C ILE A 80 -3.33 7.32 -5.10
N ALA A 81 -4.18 8.25 -5.55
CA ALA A 81 -4.14 9.64 -5.09
C ALA A 81 -4.43 9.75 -3.59
N GLN A 82 -5.44 9.02 -3.09
CA GLN A 82 -5.82 9.05 -1.68
C GLN A 82 -4.77 8.41 -0.78
N MET A 83 -4.17 7.29 -1.21
CA MET A 83 -3.04 6.67 -0.53
C MET A 83 -1.85 7.62 -0.46
N SER A 84 -1.49 8.28 -1.56
CA SER A 84 -0.40 9.25 -1.59
C SER A 84 -0.67 10.47 -0.72
N TRP A 85 -1.90 10.97 -0.72
CA TRP A 85 -2.32 12.08 0.13
C TRP A 85 -2.22 11.74 1.60
N MET A 86 -2.68 10.54 1.98
CA MET A 86 -2.58 10.05 3.34
C MET A 86 -1.11 9.89 3.74
N LEU A 87 -0.29 9.20 2.93
CA LEU A 87 1.14 8.96 3.15
C LEU A 87 1.99 10.23 3.16
N GLY A 88 1.53 11.30 2.50
CA GLY A 88 2.27 12.54 2.34
C GLY A 88 3.38 12.48 1.29
N PHE A 89 3.45 11.41 0.49
CA PHE A 89 4.39 11.25 -0.62
C PHE A 89 3.80 10.33 -1.70
N LYS A 90 4.36 10.43 -2.92
CA LYS A 90 3.90 9.69 -4.11
C LYS A 90 4.52 8.30 -4.18
N PRO A 91 3.91 7.35 -4.92
CA PRO A 91 4.54 6.08 -5.20
C PRO A 91 5.80 6.30 -6.04
N GLY A 92 6.84 5.51 -5.78
CA GLY A 92 8.11 5.56 -6.51
C GLY A 92 8.25 4.45 -7.55
N ILE A 93 7.46 3.38 -7.45
CA ILE A 93 7.50 2.22 -8.32
C ILE A 93 6.08 1.76 -8.64
N HIS A 94 5.84 1.38 -9.90
CA HIS A 94 4.62 0.74 -10.36
C HIS A 94 4.96 -0.40 -11.31
N TYR A 95 4.22 -1.52 -11.24
CA TYR A 95 4.35 -2.65 -12.16
C TYR A 95 3.09 -3.51 -12.11
N THR A 96 2.99 -4.48 -13.01
CA THR A 96 1.98 -5.53 -12.95
C THR A 96 2.63 -6.85 -12.51
N ASP A 97 2.02 -7.55 -11.54
CA ASP A 97 2.54 -8.84 -11.06
C ASP A 97 2.25 -10.00 -12.05
N ASN A 98 2.74 -11.19 -11.72
CA ASN A 98 2.55 -12.39 -12.54
C ASN A 98 1.08 -12.85 -12.62
N SER A 99 0.22 -12.33 -11.74
CA SER A 99 -1.22 -12.61 -11.68
C SER A 99 -2.04 -11.56 -12.44
N GLY A 100 -1.39 -10.57 -13.07
CA GLY A 100 -2.05 -9.49 -13.79
C GLY A 100 -2.57 -8.36 -12.88
N HIS A 101 -2.18 -8.34 -11.60
CA HIS A 101 -2.59 -7.29 -10.66
C HIS A 101 -1.65 -6.09 -10.73
N GLN A 102 -2.22 -4.89 -10.60
CA GLN A 102 -1.46 -3.65 -10.53
C GLN A 102 -0.83 -3.51 -9.14
N VAL A 103 0.46 -3.20 -9.12
CA VAL A 103 1.24 -3.00 -7.90
C VAL A 103 1.79 -1.59 -7.87
N TRP A 104 1.53 -0.88 -6.77
CA TRP A 104 2.04 0.46 -6.49
C TRP A 104 2.84 0.43 -5.19
N GLU A 105 4.09 0.91 -5.23
CA GLU A 105 4.96 0.97 -4.06
C GLU A 105 5.32 2.41 -3.69
N TRP A 106 5.05 2.76 -2.44
CA TRP A 106 5.49 3.96 -1.76
C TRP A 106 6.70 3.60 -0.91
N VAL A 107 7.89 3.99 -1.35
CA VAL A 107 9.15 3.71 -0.63
C VAL A 107 9.71 5.03 -0.10
N ARG A 108 10.08 5.09 1.17
CA ARG A 108 10.81 6.23 1.73
C ARG A 108 12.30 6.10 1.41
N GLY A 109 12.92 7.20 1.02
CA GLY A 109 14.34 7.24 0.71
C GLY A 109 14.67 6.67 -0.66
N ASP A 110 15.83 6.02 -0.76
CA ASP A 110 16.32 5.46 -2.02
C ASP A 110 15.64 4.12 -2.34
N ASN A 111 15.02 4.04 -3.52
CA ASN A 111 14.37 2.83 -4.03
C ASN A 111 15.18 2.11 -5.12
N THR A 112 16.46 2.45 -5.30
CA THR A 112 17.30 1.90 -6.38
C THR A 112 17.44 0.38 -6.32
N ALA A 113 17.71 -0.20 -5.15
CA ALA A 113 17.83 -1.65 -5.00
C ALA A 113 16.51 -2.37 -5.36
N ARG A 114 15.38 -1.84 -4.87
CA ARG A 114 14.05 -2.37 -5.19
C ARG A 114 13.72 -2.23 -6.68
N TRP A 115 14.09 -1.11 -7.29
CA TRP A 115 13.95 -0.91 -8.73
C TRP A 115 14.78 -1.92 -9.54
N MET A 116 16.03 -2.19 -9.15
CA MET A 116 16.87 -3.19 -9.80
C MET A 116 16.26 -4.60 -9.72
N GLU A 117 15.72 -4.97 -8.55
CA GLU A 117 15.03 -6.24 -8.36
C GLU A 117 13.82 -6.39 -9.30
N ILE A 118 12.97 -5.37 -9.36
CA ILE A 118 11.76 -5.40 -10.20
C ILE A 118 12.11 -5.38 -11.69
N SER A 119 13.00 -4.49 -12.11
CA SER A 119 13.37 -4.33 -13.52
C SER A 119 14.17 -5.50 -14.09
N GLY A 120 14.92 -6.22 -13.24
CA GLY A 120 15.67 -7.42 -13.63
C GLY A 120 14.85 -8.71 -13.60
N ASN A 121 13.62 -8.70 -13.10
CA ASN A 121 12.80 -9.91 -12.95
C ASN A 121 11.68 -9.97 -14.02
N PRO A 122 11.74 -10.93 -14.97
CA PRO A 122 10.76 -11.03 -16.05
C PRO A 122 9.36 -11.45 -15.59
N THR A 123 9.17 -11.84 -14.33
CA THR A 123 7.82 -12.12 -13.79
C THR A 123 6.97 -10.88 -13.63
N TYR A 124 7.58 -9.69 -13.60
CA TYR A 124 6.88 -8.42 -13.49
C TYR A 124 6.74 -7.77 -14.86
N LEU A 125 5.54 -7.29 -15.16
CA LEU A 125 5.22 -6.68 -16.45
C LEU A 125 5.22 -5.16 -16.33
N SER A 126 5.71 -4.50 -17.37
CA SER A 126 5.71 -3.04 -17.53
C SER A 126 6.19 -2.27 -16.29
N PRO A 127 7.36 -2.61 -15.70
CA PRO A 127 7.85 -1.90 -14.53
C PRO A 127 8.17 -0.45 -14.88
N ALA A 128 7.76 0.47 -14.01
CA ALA A 128 7.95 1.90 -14.14
C ALA A 128 8.50 2.49 -12.84
N ARG A 129 9.61 3.24 -12.95
CA ARG A 129 10.13 4.07 -11.87
C ARG A 129 9.51 5.45 -11.99
N LEU A 130 8.79 5.86 -10.95
CA LEU A 130 8.02 7.09 -10.95
C LEU A 130 8.85 8.24 -10.36
N PRO A 131 8.79 9.45 -10.95
CA PRO A 131 9.55 10.59 -10.47
C PRO A 131 8.98 11.09 -9.14
N VAL A 132 9.87 11.32 -8.17
CA VAL A 132 9.55 12.04 -6.93
C VAL A 132 9.46 13.53 -7.27
N LYS A 133 8.25 14.02 -7.59
CA LYS A 133 7.96 15.46 -7.70
C LYS A 133 7.14 15.93 -6.52
#